data_AF-A0A6A3CQP2-F1
#
_entry.id   AF-A0A6A3CQP2-F1
#
_cell.length_a   1.000
_cell.length_b   1.000
_cell.length_c   1.000
_cell.angle_alpha   90.00
_cell.angle_beta   90.00
_cell.angle_gamma   90.00
#
_symmetry.space_group_name_H-M   'P 1'
#
loop_
_entity.id
_entity.type
_entity.pdbx_description
1 polymer ?
#
loop_
_entity_poly.entity_id
_entity_poly.type
_entity_poly.pdbx_seq_one_letter_code
_entity_poly.pdbx_strand_id
1 'polypeptide(L)'
;MYTSRKKIHKDKDAEPTEFEELVAQAFFDLENTNQDLKSDLKDLYINSAVQIDVSGSRKAVVILVPYRLRKSFCKVHVKLVRELEKKFSGKDVILMATWRILRPPKRGSAVQRPCSRTLTAVHEALLEDVVLPAEIVGKRTRYGIDGSKTMKVFLDPKERNST
;
A
#
# COMPACT_ATOMS: atom_id res chain seq x y z
N MET A 1 -11.52 -15.99 -20.96
CA MET A 1 -11.54 -16.50 -19.57
C MET A 1 -11.02 -15.42 -18.62
N TYR A 2 -11.68 -15.21 -17.49
CA TYR A 2 -11.13 -14.42 -16.38
C TYR A 2 -10.24 -15.35 -15.56
N THR A 3 -8.94 -15.07 -15.57
CA THR A 3 -7.93 -15.84 -14.81
C THR A 3 -7.39 -14.95 -13.70
N SER A 4 -7.03 -15.55 -12.57
CA SER A 4 -6.39 -14.86 -11.43
C SER A 4 -5.18 -14.03 -11.86
N ARG A 5 -4.48 -14.47 -12.92
CA ARG A 5 -3.37 -13.75 -13.55
C ARG A 5 -3.71 -12.33 -14.05
N LYS A 6 -4.98 -12.03 -14.34
CA LYS A 6 -5.38 -10.66 -14.72
C LYS A 6 -5.31 -9.67 -13.55
N LYS A 7 -5.31 -10.16 -12.31
CA LYS A 7 -5.23 -9.33 -11.10
C LYS A 7 -3.80 -8.95 -10.72
N ILE A 8 -2.79 -9.52 -11.36
CA ILE A 8 -1.39 -9.21 -11.10
C ILE A 8 -0.70 -8.71 -12.37
N HIS A 9 -0.05 -7.55 -12.27
CA HIS A 9 0.74 -6.99 -13.37
C HIS A 9 2.00 -6.37 -12.81
N LYS A 10 3.12 -7.07 -12.99
CA LYS A 10 4.44 -6.59 -12.55
C LYS A 10 5.02 -5.58 -13.55
N ASP A 11 5.79 -4.65 -13.02
CA ASP A 11 6.66 -3.82 -13.84
C ASP A 11 7.64 -4.72 -14.61
N LYS A 12 7.70 -4.56 -15.94
CA LYS A 12 8.52 -5.33 -16.90
C LYS A 12 8.09 -6.79 -17.13
N ASP A 13 6.82 -7.11 -16.88
CA ASP A 13 6.24 -8.45 -17.16
C ASP A 13 7.02 -9.60 -16.51
N ALA A 14 7.65 -9.34 -15.36
CA ALA A 14 8.34 -10.36 -14.58
C ALA A 14 7.36 -11.41 -14.06
N GLU A 15 7.84 -12.64 -13.87
CA GLU A 15 7.00 -13.72 -13.36
C GLU A 15 6.54 -13.46 -11.92
N PRO A 16 5.26 -13.72 -11.61
CA PRO A 16 4.74 -13.57 -10.26
C PRO A 16 5.34 -14.63 -9.34
N THR A 17 5.57 -14.24 -8.09
CA THR A 17 6.04 -15.15 -7.04
C THR A 17 4.85 -15.95 -6.50
N GLU A 18 5.06 -17.15 -5.99
CA GLU A 18 4.00 -18.02 -5.46
C GLU A 18 3.06 -17.29 -4.48
N PHE A 19 3.64 -16.47 -3.59
CA PHE A 19 2.86 -15.68 -2.64
C PHE A 19 1.97 -14.64 -3.33
N GLU A 20 2.44 -14.02 -4.40
CA GLU A 20 1.66 -13.04 -5.13
C GLU A 20 0.57 -13.68 -5.98
N GLU A 21 0.78 -14.89 -6.48
CA GLU A 21 -0.27 -15.69 -7.11
C GLU A 21 -1.38 -16.04 -6.12
N LEU A 22 -1.03 -16.39 -4.87
CA LEU A 22 -2.01 -16.59 -3.79
C LEU A 22 -2.83 -15.33 -3.51
N VAL A 23 -2.17 -14.17 -3.44
CA VAL A 23 -2.86 -12.89 -3.25
C VAL A 23 -3.76 -12.58 -4.45
N ALA A 24 -3.27 -12.76 -5.68
CA ALA A 24 -4.06 -12.54 -6.90
C ALA A 24 -5.29 -13.46 -6.97
N GLN A 25 -5.16 -14.71 -6.54
CA GLN A 25 -6.27 -15.64 -6.40
C GLN A 25 -7.26 -15.16 -5.34
N ALA A 26 -6.79 -14.71 -4.18
CA ALA A 26 -7.65 -14.17 -3.14
C ALA A 26 -8.49 -12.97 -3.65
N PHE A 27 -7.89 -12.06 -4.42
CA PHE A 27 -8.61 -10.96 -5.07
C PHE A 27 -9.66 -11.46 -6.07
N PHE A 28 -9.34 -12.50 -6.84
CA PHE A 28 -10.26 -13.07 -7.82
C PHE A 28 -11.48 -13.72 -7.16
N ASP A 29 -11.32 -14.49 -6.08
CA ASP A 29 -12.51 -15.06 -5.42
C ASP A 29 -13.32 -13.95 -4.72
N LEU A 30 -12.69 -12.89 -4.23
CA LEU A 30 -13.44 -11.76 -3.65
C LEU A 30 -14.31 -11.04 -4.69
N GLU A 31 -13.83 -10.90 -5.92
CA GLU A 31 -14.62 -10.36 -7.05
C GLU A 31 -15.84 -11.24 -7.38
N ASN A 32 -15.71 -12.56 -7.24
CA ASN A 32 -16.79 -13.49 -7.57
C ASN A 32 -17.79 -13.69 -6.42
N THR A 33 -17.33 -13.66 -5.18
CA THR A 33 -18.16 -13.91 -4.00
C THR A 33 -19.02 -12.71 -3.62
N ASN A 34 -18.49 -11.49 -3.71
CA ASN A 34 -19.18 -10.27 -3.26
C ASN A 34 -19.68 -9.45 -4.44
N GLN A 35 -21.00 -9.46 -4.68
CA GLN A 35 -21.63 -8.71 -5.76
C GLN A 35 -21.40 -7.19 -5.68
N ASP A 36 -21.34 -6.63 -4.46
CA ASP A 36 -21.11 -5.20 -4.25
C ASP A 36 -19.69 -4.77 -4.64
N LEU A 37 -18.69 -5.60 -4.34
CA LEU A 37 -17.28 -5.31 -4.61
C LEU A 37 -16.86 -5.64 -6.04
N LYS A 38 -17.68 -6.42 -6.75
CA LYS A 38 -17.38 -6.90 -8.10
C LYS A 38 -17.15 -5.76 -9.08
N SER A 39 -18.00 -4.73 -9.04
CA SER A 39 -17.91 -3.60 -9.96
C SER A 39 -16.61 -2.81 -9.76
N ASP A 40 -16.26 -2.55 -8.49
CA ASP A 40 -15.06 -1.80 -8.14
C ASP A 40 -13.77 -2.62 -8.35
N LEU A 41 -13.78 -3.92 -8.06
CA LEU A 41 -12.58 -4.77 -8.14
C LEU A 41 -12.26 -5.20 -9.57
N LYS A 42 -13.22 -5.22 -10.50
CA LYS A 42 -13.05 -5.77 -11.86
C LYS A 42 -11.82 -5.20 -12.58
N ASP A 43 -11.66 -3.88 -12.55
CA ASP A 43 -10.59 -3.16 -13.25
C ASP A 43 -9.33 -2.96 -12.38
N LEU A 44 -9.35 -3.44 -11.14
CA LEU A 44 -8.23 -3.32 -10.22
C LEU A 44 -7.27 -4.49 -10.35
N TYR A 45 -5.98 -4.16 -10.26
CA TYR A 45 -4.88 -5.10 -10.25
C TYR A 45 -3.77 -4.62 -9.30
N ILE A 46 -2.92 -5.55 -8.89
CA ILE A 46 -1.79 -5.31 -7.99
C ILE A 46 -0.47 -5.45 -8.75
N ASN A 47 0.57 -4.77 -8.27
CA ASN A 47 1.93 -4.86 -8.81
C ASN A 47 2.72 -5.98 -8.15
N SER A 48 2.69 -6.04 -6.83
CA SER A 48 3.40 -7.05 -6.05
C SER A 48 2.79 -7.20 -4.67
N ALA A 49 3.15 -8.28 -3.99
CA ALA A 49 2.77 -8.50 -2.61
C ALA A 49 3.97 -9.08 -1.85
N VAL A 50 4.20 -8.57 -0.64
CA VAL A 50 5.34 -8.94 0.20
C VAL A 50 4.84 -9.24 1.60
N GLN A 51 5.33 -10.33 2.19
CA GLN A 51 5.11 -10.62 3.58
C GLN A 51 6.24 -10.03 4.42
N ILE A 52 5.90 -9.27 5.47
CA ILE A 52 6.86 -8.60 6.35
C ILE A 52 6.66 -9.11 7.77
N ASP A 53 7.76 -9.44 8.44
CA ASP A 53 7.73 -9.81 9.85
C ASP A 53 7.63 -8.53 10.72
N VAL A 54 6.61 -8.49 11.57
CA VAL A 54 6.33 -7.40 12.50
C VAL A 54 6.76 -7.82 13.92
N SER A 55 7.05 -6.86 14.79
CA SER A 55 7.40 -7.12 16.18
C SER A 55 6.37 -8.01 16.89
N GLY A 56 6.85 -9.00 17.67
CA GLY A 56 5.98 -9.89 18.45
C GLY A 56 5.39 -11.06 17.65
N SER A 57 6.21 -11.71 16.80
CA SER A 57 5.89 -12.90 16.00
C SER A 57 4.70 -12.80 15.03
N ARG A 58 4.17 -11.60 14.82
CA ARG A 58 3.12 -11.33 13.84
C ARG A 58 3.73 -11.09 12.47
N LYS A 59 3.02 -11.48 11.42
CA LYS A 59 3.39 -11.22 10.03
C LYS A 59 2.33 -10.36 9.39
N ALA A 60 2.74 -9.27 8.75
CA ALA A 60 1.87 -8.42 7.96
C ALA A 60 2.01 -8.73 6.46
N VAL A 61 0.94 -8.54 5.72
CA VAL A 61 0.92 -8.67 4.27
C VAL A 61 0.83 -7.27 3.66
N VAL A 62 1.87 -6.87 2.93
CA VAL A 62 1.91 -5.60 2.21
C VAL A 62 1.61 -5.84 0.74
N ILE A 63 0.55 -5.23 0.25
CA ILE A 63 0.12 -5.32 -1.14
C ILE A 63 0.42 -4.00 -1.83
N LEU A 64 1.25 -4.08 -2.85
CA LEU A 64 1.70 -2.93 -3.63
C LEU A 64 0.81 -2.75 -4.85
N VAL A 65 0.17 -1.60 -4.92
CA VAL A 65 -0.85 -1.23 -5.90
C VAL A 65 -0.30 -0.16 -6.85
N PRO A 66 -0.65 -0.16 -8.14
CA PRO A 66 -0.31 0.93 -9.04
C PRO A 66 -0.80 2.29 -8.53
N TYR A 67 0.07 3.31 -8.56
CA TYR A 67 -0.29 4.69 -8.16
C TYR A 67 -1.55 5.23 -8.88
N ARG A 68 -1.76 4.84 -10.15
CA ARG A 68 -2.93 5.23 -10.94
C ARG A 68 -4.26 4.76 -10.31
N LEU A 69 -4.25 3.62 -9.65
CA LEU A 69 -5.44 2.99 -9.07
C LEU A 69 -5.60 3.30 -7.58
N ARG A 70 -4.65 4.01 -6.95
CA ARG A 70 -4.66 4.37 -5.53
C ARG A 70 -6.02 4.89 -5.06
N LYS A 71 -6.59 5.87 -5.79
CA LYS A 71 -7.89 6.46 -5.42
C LYS A 71 -9.04 5.45 -5.40
N SER A 72 -9.05 4.49 -6.34
CA SER A 72 -10.07 3.45 -6.38
C SER A 72 -9.91 2.47 -5.22
N PHE A 73 -8.67 2.08 -4.90
CA PHE A 73 -8.39 1.25 -3.73
C PHE A 73 -8.74 1.96 -2.42
N CYS A 74 -8.46 3.27 -2.29
CA CYS A 74 -8.83 4.03 -1.10
C CYS A 74 -10.36 4.03 -0.85
N LYS A 75 -11.19 4.08 -1.89
CA LYS A 75 -12.65 4.04 -1.75
C LYS A 75 -13.16 2.72 -1.16
N VAL A 76 -12.51 1.61 -1.53
CA VAL A 76 -12.94 0.25 -1.17
C VAL A 76 -12.14 -0.30 0.03
N HIS A 77 -11.12 0.44 0.48
CA HIS A 77 -10.09 0.01 1.42
C HIS A 77 -10.63 -0.71 2.65
N VAL A 78 -11.54 -0.09 3.39
CA VAL A 78 -12.07 -0.63 4.65
C VAL A 78 -12.73 -1.99 4.47
N LYS A 79 -13.51 -2.15 3.40
CA LYS A 79 -14.19 -3.43 3.09
C LYS A 79 -13.20 -4.47 2.58
N LEU A 80 -12.28 -4.05 1.70
CA LEU A 80 -11.30 -4.93 1.08
C LEU A 80 -10.33 -5.51 2.11
N VAL A 81 -9.77 -4.67 2.99
CA VAL A 81 -8.84 -5.09 4.05
C VAL A 81 -9.51 -6.11 4.96
N ARG A 82 -10.73 -5.84 5.44
CA ARG A 82 -11.48 -6.77 6.30
C ARG A 82 -11.70 -8.14 5.67
N GLU A 83 -12.00 -8.20 4.37
CA GLU A 83 -12.19 -9.47 3.67
C GLU A 83 -10.87 -10.21 3.41
N LEU A 84 -9.79 -9.47 3.13
CA LEU A 84 -8.46 -10.05 2.97
C LEU A 84 -7.91 -10.59 4.30
N GLU A 85 -8.10 -9.88 5.41
CA GLU A 85 -7.69 -10.32 6.74
C GLU A 85 -8.37 -11.63 7.14
N LYS A 86 -9.65 -11.81 6.83
CA LYS A 86 -10.35 -13.09 7.00
C LYS A 86 -9.67 -14.23 6.23
N LYS A 87 -9.25 -13.98 4.99
CA LYS A 87 -8.55 -14.98 4.15
C LYS A 87 -7.13 -15.28 4.63
N PHE A 88 -6.42 -14.28 5.15
CA PHE A 88 -5.04 -14.41 5.62
C PHE A 88 -4.93 -14.76 7.12
N SER A 89 -5.96 -15.40 7.68
CA SER A 89 -5.98 -15.90 9.06
C SER A 89 -5.76 -14.80 10.12
N GLY A 90 -6.29 -13.60 9.89
CA GLY A 90 -6.18 -12.46 10.80
C GLY A 90 -4.80 -11.79 10.82
N LYS A 91 -3.97 -12.01 9.79
CA LYS A 91 -2.76 -11.21 9.57
C LYS A 91 -3.15 -9.81 9.10
N ASP A 92 -2.48 -8.79 9.61
CA ASP A 92 -2.69 -7.40 9.20
C ASP A 92 -2.37 -7.24 7.71
N VAL A 93 -3.32 -6.67 6.94
CA VAL A 93 -3.16 -6.43 5.50
C VAL A 93 -3.08 -4.94 5.23
N ILE A 94 -1.99 -4.50 4.61
CA ILE A 94 -1.74 -3.09 4.29
C ILE A 94 -1.67 -2.91 2.78
N LEU A 95 -2.46 -1.97 2.25
CA LEU A 95 -2.43 -1.57 0.85
C LEU A 95 -1.55 -0.34 0.69
N MET A 96 -0.54 -0.41 -0.18
CA MET A 96 0.39 0.69 -0.42
C MET A 96 0.51 0.96 -1.91
N ALA A 97 0.57 2.23 -2.32
CA ALA A 97 0.84 2.52 -3.72
C ALA A 97 2.34 2.35 -4.05
N THR A 98 2.64 1.90 -5.27
CA THR A 98 4.01 1.88 -5.79
C THR A 98 4.41 3.27 -6.25
N TRP A 99 5.34 3.89 -5.53
CA TRP A 99 5.88 5.21 -5.85
C TRP A 99 7.27 5.09 -6.47
N ARG A 100 7.57 5.92 -7.48
CA ARG A 100 8.90 5.97 -8.10
C ARG A 100 9.67 7.19 -7.59
N ILE A 101 10.77 6.94 -6.87
CA ILE A 101 11.69 7.98 -6.41
C ILE A 101 12.72 8.27 -7.50
N LEU A 102 12.83 9.54 -7.89
CA LEU A 102 13.86 10.03 -8.80
C LEU A 102 14.99 10.71 -8.03
N ARG A 103 16.22 10.40 -8.41
CA ARG A 103 17.41 11.05 -7.84
C ARG A 103 17.40 12.55 -8.18
N PRO A 104 17.94 13.41 -7.30
CA PRO A 104 18.16 14.81 -7.63
C PRO A 104 18.97 14.93 -8.94
N PRO A 105 18.59 15.83 -9.86
CA PRO A 105 19.36 16.06 -11.07
C PRO A 105 20.76 16.60 -10.71
N LYS A 106 21.77 16.23 -11.51
CA LYS A 106 23.13 16.76 -11.34
C LYS A 106 23.16 18.26 -11.66
N ARG A 107 24.08 18.99 -11.04
CA ARG A 107 24.29 20.43 -11.28
C ARG A 107 24.54 20.66 -12.78
N GLY A 108 23.78 21.55 -13.41
CA GLY A 108 23.88 21.84 -14.85
C GLY A 108 23.03 20.95 -15.77
N SER A 109 22.24 20.01 -15.23
CA SER A 109 21.27 19.26 -16.04
C SER A 109 20.03 20.09 -16.35
N ALA A 110 19.59 20.08 -17.60
CA ALA A 110 18.32 20.68 -18.03
C ALA A 110 17.08 19.87 -17.60
N VAL A 111 17.26 18.63 -17.14
CA VAL A 111 16.16 17.74 -16.77
C VAL A 111 15.66 18.09 -15.36
N GLN A 112 14.47 18.66 -15.27
CA GLN A 112 13.81 18.94 -14.00
C GLN A 112 13.06 17.71 -13.48
N ARG A 113 13.26 17.36 -12.21
CA ARG A 113 12.49 16.29 -11.56
C ARG A 113 11.15 16.82 -11.04
N PRO A 114 10.04 16.08 -11.18
CA PRO A 114 8.78 16.41 -10.51
C PRO A 114 8.90 16.33 -8.98
N CYS A 115 8.25 17.25 -8.26
CA CYS A 115 8.21 17.26 -6.80
C CYS A 115 7.60 15.97 -6.22
N SER A 116 6.58 15.42 -6.89
CA SER A 116 5.91 14.17 -6.50
C SER A 116 6.82 12.93 -6.52
N ARG A 117 7.98 13.00 -7.17
CA ARG A 117 8.96 11.90 -7.27
C ARG A 117 10.20 12.13 -6.42
N THR A 118 10.14 13.06 -5.47
CA THR A 118 11.22 13.27 -4.49
C THR A 118 11.13 12.27 -3.35
N LEU A 119 12.27 11.92 -2.76
CA LEU A 119 12.34 10.98 -1.63
C LEU A 119 11.41 11.40 -0.47
N THR A 120 11.41 12.69 -0.12
CA THR A 120 10.60 13.23 0.97
C THR A 120 9.10 13.11 0.66
N ALA A 121 8.66 13.57 -0.51
CA ALA A 121 7.24 13.53 -0.89
C ALA A 121 6.72 12.09 -0.98
N VAL A 122 7.54 11.17 -1.51
CA VAL A 122 7.17 9.75 -1.60
C VAL A 122 7.05 9.12 -0.21
N HIS A 123 7.98 9.38 0.71
CA HIS A 123 7.86 8.84 2.07
C HIS A 123 6.68 9.41 2.85
N GLU A 124 6.26 10.65 2.57
CA GLU A 124 5.05 11.22 3.16
C GLU A 124 3.78 10.56 2.62
N ALA A 125 3.67 10.42 1.30
CA ALA A 125 2.53 9.75 0.70
C ALA A 125 2.44 8.25 1.08
N LEU A 126 3.60 7.60 1.25
CA LEU A 126 3.66 6.21 1.69
C LEU A 126 3.23 6.06 3.16
N LEU A 127 3.53 7.04 4.01
CA LEU A 127 3.05 7.06 5.39
C LEU A 127 1.53 7.25 5.46
N GLU A 128 0.95 8.09 4.60
CA GLU A 128 -0.51 8.24 4.49
C GLU A 128 -1.19 6.92 4.08
N ASP A 129 -0.62 6.21 3.11
CA ASP A 129 -1.17 4.93 2.64
C ASP A 129 -1.21 3.86 3.75
N VAL A 130 -0.18 3.81 4.60
CA VAL A 130 -0.07 2.85 5.70
C VAL A 130 -1.13 3.08 6.79
N VAL A 131 -1.57 4.31 6.97
CA VAL A 131 -2.42 4.69 8.11
C VAL A 131 -3.91 4.74 7.77
N LEU A 132 -4.26 4.62 6.48
CA LEU A 132 -5.65 4.56 6.04
C LEU A 132 -6.43 3.43 6.77
N PRO A 133 -7.60 3.69 7.39
CA PRO A 133 -8.51 4.83 7.20
C PRO A 133 -8.23 6.08 8.04
N ALA A 134 -7.32 6.01 9.02
CA ALA A 134 -7.07 7.12 9.93
C ALA A 134 -6.29 8.24 9.25
N GLU A 135 -6.63 9.48 9.59
CA GLU A 135 -5.94 10.67 9.07
C GLU A 135 -4.81 11.10 10.01
N ILE A 136 -3.73 11.61 9.41
CA ILE A 136 -2.60 12.17 10.16
C ILE A 136 -2.92 13.63 10.50
N VAL A 137 -3.15 13.91 11.78
CA VAL A 137 -3.44 15.26 12.30
C VAL A 137 -2.17 16.09 12.48
N GLY A 138 -1.06 15.44 12.82
CA GLY A 138 0.18 16.14 13.07
C GLY A 138 1.42 15.27 12.95
N LYS A 139 2.55 15.92 12.69
CA LYS A 139 3.84 15.25 12.58
C LYS A 139 4.89 16.10 13.27
N ARG A 140 5.61 15.49 14.21
CA ARG A 140 6.73 16.13 14.92
C ARG A 140 7.96 15.28 14.78
N THR A 141 9.06 15.90 14.37
CA THR A 141 10.37 15.25 14.40
C THR A 141 11.11 15.72 15.65
N ARG A 142 11.51 14.79 16.51
CA ARG A 142 12.40 15.06 17.64
C ARG A 142 13.82 14.70 17.23
N TYR A 143 14.75 15.61 17.48
CA TYR A 143 16.19 15.37 17.38
C TYR A 143 16.73 15.12 18.78
N GLY A 144 17.34 13.96 19.00
CA GLY A 144 18.04 13.63 20.23
C GLY A 144 19.41 14.29 20.30
N ILE A 145 19.99 14.37 21.49
CA ILE A 145 21.35 14.89 21.71
C ILE A 145 22.38 14.01 20.98
N ASP A 146 22.10 12.71 20.89
CA ASP A 146 22.92 11.71 20.17
C ASP A 146 22.83 11.84 18.64
N GLY A 147 22.09 12.83 18.12
CA GLY A 147 21.81 12.99 16.69
C GLY A 147 20.71 12.07 16.15
N SER A 148 20.12 11.23 17.00
CA SER A 148 19.00 10.35 16.63
C SER A 148 17.78 11.17 16.22
N LYS A 149 17.08 10.71 15.17
CA LYS A 149 15.88 11.36 14.64
C LYS A 149 14.67 10.45 14.87
N THR A 150 13.76 10.89 15.74
CA THR A 150 12.51 10.17 16.00
C THR A 150 11.33 10.95 15.42
N MET A 151 10.61 10.33 14.50
CA MET A 151 9.38 10.89 13.95
C MET A 151 8.18 10.43 14.78
N LYS A 152 7.44 11.38 15.33
CA LYS A 152 6.16 11.16 16.01
C LYS A 152 5.03 11.60 15.09
N VAL A 153 4.16 10.67 14.75
CA VAL A 153 3.00 10.88 13.89
C VAL A 153 1.77 10.81 14.79
N PHE A 154 0.93 11.84 14.75
CA PHE A 154 -0.29 11.93 15.53
C PHE A 154 -1.48 11.65 14.61
N LEU A 155 -2.29 10.68 14.99
CA LEU A 155 -3.49 10.29 14.26
C LEU A 155 -4.72 10.90 14.91
N ASP A 156 -5.83 10.95 14.17
CA ASP A 156 -7.10 11.42 14.74
C ASP A 156 -7.51 10.52 15.92
N PRO A 157 -7.72 11.07 17.14
CA PRO A 157 -8.14 10.28 18.29
C PRO A 157 -9.48 9.58 18.12
N LYS A 158 -10.34 10.01 17.18
CA LYS A 158 -11.64 9.37 16.91
C LYS A 158 -11.49 7.95 16.39
N GLU A 159 -10.46 7.70 15.59
CA GLU A 159 -10.17 6.40 14.96
C GLU A 159 -9.37 5.47 15.88
N ARG A 160 -9.18 5.84 17.17
CA ARG A 160 -8.38 5.06 18.12
C ARG A 160 -8.89 3.63 18.34
N ASN A 161 -10.20 3.42 18.22
CA ASN A 161 -10.85 2.13 18.46
C ASN A 161 -11.23 1.42 17.15
N SER A 162 -10.91 2.02 16.00
CA SER A 162 -11.19 1.45 14.67
C SER A 162 -10.11 0.41 14.34
N THR A 163 -10.27 -0.77 14.93
CA THR A 163 -9.57 -2.02 14.58
C THR A 163 -10.60 -3.10 14.34
#